data_AF-A0A3M1K2S6-F1
#
_entry.id   AF-A0A3M1K2S6-F1
#
_cell.length_a   1.000
_cell.length_b   1.000
_cell.length_c   1.000
_cell.angle_alpha   90.00
_cell.angle_beta   90.00
_cell.angle_gamma   90.00
#
_symmetry.space_group_name_H-M   'P 1'
#
loop_
_entity.id
_entity.type
_entity.pdbx_description
1 polymer ?
#
loop_
_entity_poly.entity_id
_entity_poly.type
_entity_poly.pdbx_seq_one_letter_code
_entity_poly.pdbx_strand_id
1 'polypeptide(L)'
;MPVPSGADRETAVRKRYGLKESHRDEPRHLEIVITAAWPDARGRWNFETADGQIWRQRDRERVRLTRLPVKARIEKSLFGSYFLDITGVPSDIRVERRK
;
A
#
# COMPACT_ATOMS: atom_id res chain seq x y z
N MET A 1 23.46 40.54 -50.79
CA MET A 1 22.18 40.30 -50.09
C MET A 1 22.39 39.18 -49.08
N PRO A 2 22.34 39.43 -47.76
CA PRO A 2 22.48 38.40 -46.74
C PRO A 2 21.15 37.71 -46.39
N VAL A 3 21.23 36.41 -46.08
CA VAL A 3 20.15 35.51 -45.67
C VAL A 3 19.66 35.78 -44.23
N PRO A 4 18.40 35.46 -43.86
CA PRO A 4 17.86 35.71 -42.52
C PRO A 4 18.35 34.68 -41.49
N SER A 5 18.86 35.19 -40.36
CA SER A 5 19.21 34.43 -39.15
C SER A 5 18.04 33.61 -38.64
N GLY A 6 18.24 32.30 -38.59
CA GLY A 6 17.44 31.41 -37.78
C GLY A 6 17.83 31.49 -36.30
N ALA A 7 16.91 31.01 -35.48
CA ALA A 7 17.06 30.68 -34.07
C ALA A 7 17.06 31.86 -33.09
N ASP A 8 15.87 32.24 -32.63
CA ASP A 8 15.63 32.08 -31.21
C ASP A 8 14.22 31.50 -30.98
N ARG A 9 14.21 30.23 -30.58
CA ARG A 9 13.05 29.48 -30.12
C ARG A 9 13.01 29.66 -28.61
N GLU A 10 12.31 30.67 -28.10
CA GLU A 10 11.95 30.68 -26.69
C GLU A 10 10.47 30.30 -26.53
N THR A 11 10.28 28.98 -26.55
CA THR A 11 9.10 28.28 -26.05
C THR A 11 8.83 28.72 -24.61
N ALA A 12 7.93 29.69 -24.43
CA ALA A 12 7.28 29.92 -23.16
C ALA A 12 6.38 28.72 -22.83
N VAL A 13 6.99 27.69 -22.26
CA VAL A 13 6.34 26.50 -21.72
C VAL A 13 5.30 26.94 -20.70
N ARG A 14 4.04 26.77 -21.10
CA ARG A 14 2.88 26.85 -20.23
C ARG A 14 3.07 25.85 -19.10
N LYS A 15 3.40 26.33 -17.90
CA LYS A 15 3.38 25.58 -16.63
C LYS A 15 1.99 24.99 -16.43
N ARG A 16 1.80 23.78 -16.94
CA ARG A 16 0.67 22.91 -16.65
C ARG A 16 1.16 21.81 -15.73
N TYR A 17 0.38 21.55 -14.67
CA TYR A 17 0.47 20.42 -13.76
C TYR A 17 1.61 20.44 -12.73
N GLY A 18 1.47 21.32 -11.74
CA GLY A 18 1.93 20.99 -10.39
C GLY A 18 0.95 20.03 -9.71
N LEU A 19 0.81 18.80 -10.23
CA LEU A 19 0.19 17.74 -9.45
C LEU A 19 1.24 17.33 -8.44
N LYS A 20 1.08 17.81 -7.20
CA LYS A 20 1.90 17.49 -6.04
C LYS A 20 2.29 16.01 -6.05
N GLU A 21 3.51 15.73 -6.47
CA GLU A 21 4.22 14.51 -6.12
C GLU A 21 4.37 14.57 -4.60
N SER A 22 3.42 13.94 -3.90
CA SER A 22 3.51 13.74 -2.46
C SER A 22 4.57 12.68 -2.20
N HIS A 23 5.82 13.08 -2.36
CA HIS A 23 6.99 12.37 -1.86
C HIS A 23 7.03 12.58 -0.35
N ARG A 24 6.17 11.87 0.39
CA ARG A 24 6.37 11.64 1.83
C ARG A 24 7.04 10.28 1.97
N ASP A 25 8.36 10.32 1.91
CA ASP A 25 9.28 9.25 2.25
C ASP A 25 9.28 9.04 3.78
N GLU A 26 8.14 8.62 4.31
CA GLU A 26 8.10 7.75 5.49
C GLU A 26 7.70 6.39 4.92
N PRO A 27 8.25 5.25 5.38
CA PRO A 27 7.73 3.95 4.96
C PRO A 27 6.31 3.81 5.55
N ARG A 28 5.33 4.38 4.84
CA ARG A 28 3.89 4.24 5.14
C ARG A 28 3.46 2.80 4.98
N HIS A 29 4.31 1.95 4.38
CA HIS A 29 4.00 0.60 4.02
C HIS A 29 5.12 -0.33 4.49
N LEU A 30 4.75 -1.39 5.19
CA LEU A 30 5.62 -2.43 5.70
C LEU A 30 5.35 -3.71 4.91
N GLU A 31 6.33 -4.18 4.15
CA GLU A 31 6.24 -5.50 3.50
C GLU A 31 6.44 -6.60 4.55
N ILE A 32 5.48 -7.51 4.62
CA ILE A 32 5.47 -8.64 5.54
C ILE A 32 5.14 -9.93 4.79
N VAL A 33 5.50 -11.06 5.38
CA VAL A 33 5.10 -12.37 4.87
C VAL A 33 4.14 -12.99 5.86
N ILE A 34 2.92 -13.30 5.43
CA ILE A 34 1.91 -13.99 6.22
C ILE A 34 2.21 -15.48 6.11
N THR A 35 2.58 -16.12 7.21
CA THR A 35 2.91 -17.56 7.28
C THR A 35 1.67 -18.39 7.59
N ALA A 36 0.80 -17.89 8.46
CA ALA A 36 -0.42 -18.56 8.85
C ALA A 36 -1.58 -17.56 8.94
N ALA A 37 -2.79 -18.03 8.64
CA ALA A 37 -3.99 -17.24 8.81
C ALA A 37 -5.14 -18.13 9.25
N TRP A 38 -5.87 -17.72 10.28
CA TRP A 38 -6.99 -18.47 10.82
C TRP A 38 -8.10 -17.55 11.32
N PRO A 39 -9.38 -17.94 11.15
CA PRO A 39 -10.49 -17.20 11.73
C PRO A 39 -10.54 -17.35 13.26
N ASP A 40 -10.88 -16.27 13.94
CA ASP A 40 -11.22 -16.19 15.37
C ASP A 40 -12.67 -16.66 15.60
N ALA A 41 -13.02 -16.99 16.85
CA ALA A 41 -14.39 -17.39 17.23
C ALA A 41 -15.46 -16.32 16.90
N ARG A 42 -15.04 -15.06 16.71
CA ARG A 42 -15.89 -13.93 16.30
C ARG A 42 -15.95 -13.71 14.79
N GLY A 43 -15.39 -14.62 13.98
CA GLY A 43 -15.38 -14.55 12.52
C GLY A 43 -14.42 -13.51 11.93
N ARG A 44 -13.43 -13.05 12.72
CA ARG A 44 -12.37 -12.13 12.25
C ARG A 44 -11.12 -12.93 11.94
N TRP A 45 -10.38 -12.57 10.92
CA TRP A 45 -9.13 -13.27 10.60
C TRP A 45 -7.98 -12.83 11.49
N ASN A 46 -7.19 -13.77 11.99
CA ASN A 46 -5.86 -13.52 12.53
C ASN A 46 -4.85 -13.95 11.47
N PHE A 47 -3.81 -13.14 11.31
CA PHE A 47 -2.72 -13.36 10.39
C PHE A 47 -1.43 -13.35 11.18
N GLU A 48 -0.70 -14.45 11.13
CA GLU A 48 0.64 -14.54 11.67
C GLU A 48 1.65 -14.21 10.59
N THR A 49 2.62 -13.36 10.92
CA THR A 49 3.73 -13.05 10.04
C THR A 49 4.94 -13.94 10.32
N ALA A 50 5.86 -14.00 9.37
CA ALA A 50 7.14 -14.69 9.51
C ALA A 50 8.00 -14.16 10.69
N ASP A 51 7.75 -12.93 11.14
CA ASP A 51 8.38 -12.31 12.31
C ASP A 51 7.76 -12.78 13.64
N GLY A 52 6.73 -13.64 13.60
CA GLY A 52 5.95 -14.06 14.77
C GLY A 52 4.92 -13.02 15.22
N GLN A 53 4.65 -12.01 14.39
CA GLN A 53 3.72 -10.94 14.71
C GLN A 53 2.30 -11.33 14.32
N ILE A 54 1.35 -11.15 15.24
CA ILE A 54 -0.05 -11.47 14.97
C ILE A 54 -0.81 -10.19 14.65
N TRP A 55 -1.42 -10.17 13.48
CA TRP A 55 -2.30 -9.10 13.01
C TRP A 55 -3.71 -9.62 12.97
N ARG A 56 -4.64 -8.92 13.63
CA ARG A 56 -6.04 -9.29 13.62
C ARG A 56 -6.81 -8.36 12.71
N GLN A 57 -7.61 -8.92 11.82
CA GLN A 57 -8.60 -8.19 11.05
C GLN A 57 -9.58 -7.48 11.97
N ARG A 58 -9.76 -6.18 11.74
CA ARG A 58 -10.73 -5.34 12.42
C ARG A 58 -12.11 -5.44 11.75
N ASP A 59 -12.11 -5.58 10.43
CA ASP A 59 -13.32 -5.63 9.63
C ASP A 59 -13.98 -7.02 9.59
N ARG A 60 -15.22 -7.10 9.12
CA ARG A 60 -15.97 -8.35 8.93
C ARG A 60 -15.83 -8.93 7.51
N GLU A 61 -15.01 -8.29 6.68
CA GLU A 61 -14.79 -8.74 5.31
C GLU A 61 -14.23 -10.17 5.29
N ARG A 62 -14.82 -11.03 4.46
CA ARG A 62 -14.37 -12.42 4.34
C ARG A 62 -13.09 -12.47 3.52
N VAL A 63 -11.96 -12.57 4.19
CA VAL A 63 -10.67 -12.80 3.54
C VAL A 63 -10.59 -14.25 3.09
N ARG A 64 -10.42 -14.47 1.79
CA ARG A 64 -10.14 -15.79 1.22
C ARG A 64 -8.66 -15.89 0.92
N LEU A 65 -7.90 -16.37 1.90
CA LEU A 65 -6.52 -16.77 1.69
C LEU A 65 -6.49 -18.19 1.14
N THR A 66 -6.20 -18.31 -0.16
CA THR A 66 -6.13 -19.62 -0.83
C THR A 66 -4.73 -20.25 -0.73
N ARG A 67 -3.69 -19.43 -0.51
CA ARG A 67 -2.30 -19.89 -0.42
C ARG A 67 -1.55 -19.16 0.68
N LEU A 68 -0.82 -19.94 1.48
CA LEU A 68 0.12 -19.51 2.51
C LEU A 68 1.44 -20.29 2.31
N PRO A 69 2.61 -19.69 2.56
CA PRO A 69 2.84 -18.30 2.94
C PRO A 69 2.60 -17.33 1.78
N VAL A 70 2.16 -16.11 2.08
CA VAL A 70 1.89 -15.07 1.07
C VAL A 70 2.55 -13.75 1.46
N LYS A 71 3.08 -13.03 0.47
CA LYS A 71 3.57 -11.67 0.66
C LYS A 71 2.39 -10.72 0.82
N ALA A 72 2.44 -9.89 1.85
CA ALA A 72 1.45 -8.87 2.11
C ALA A 72 2.14 -7.56 2.46
N ARG A 73 1.45 -6.45 2.28
CA ARG A 73 1.95 -5.11 2.53
C ARG A 73 1.01 -4.45 3.52
N ILE A 74 1.53 -4.06 4.67
CA ILE A 74 0.78 -3.33 5.67
C ILE A 74 0.99 -1.83 5.45
N GLU A 75 -0.04 -1.14 5.01
CA GLU A 75 -0.06 0.31 4.94
C GLU A 75 -0.64 0.94 6.21
N LYS A 76 0.13 1.80 6.86
CA LYS A 76 -0.31 2.61 8.00
C LYS A 76 -1.02 3.86 7.49
N SER A 77 -2.30 3.98 7.83
CA SER A 77 -3.07 5.18 7.57
C SER A 77 -2.89 6.26 8.64
N LEU A 78 -3.23 7.49 8.27
CA LEU A 78 -3.07 8.71 9.07
C LEU A 78 -3.82 8.70 10.43
N PHE A 79 -4.77 7.78 10.63
CA PHE A 79 -5.59 7.65 11.84
C PHE A 79 -5.24 6.45 12.73
N GLY A 80 -4.06 5.82 12.54
CA GLY A 80 -3.64 4.66 13.34
C GLY A 80 -4.33 3.35 12.95
N SER A 81 -5.08 3.34 11.84
CA SER A 81 -5.55 2.14 11.18
C SER A 81 -4.43 1.55 10.33
N TYR A 82 -4.33 0.22 10.31
CA TYR A 82 -3.44 -0.50 9.42
C TYR A 82 -4.27 -1.22 8.37
N PHE A 83 -3.79 -1.18 7.14
CA PHE A 83 -4.40 -1.79 5.98
C PHE A 83 -3.47 -2.88 5.49
N LEU A 84 -3.97 -4.10 5.34
CA LEU A 84 -3.23 -5.24 4.86
C LEU A 84 -3.65 -5.49 3.42
N ASP A 85 -2.73 -5.25 2.50
CA ASP A 85 -2.84 -5.62 1.10
C ASP A 85 -2.15 -6.97 0.91
N ILE A 86 -2.90 -8.00 0.49
CA ILE A 86 -2.36 -9.34 0.32
C ILE A 86 -2.20 -9.61 -1.17
N THR A 87 -0.98 -9.97 -1.60
CA THR A 87 -0.73 -10.25 -3.01
C THR A 87 -1.61 -11.41 -3.49
N GLY A 88 -2.50 -11.14 -4.44
CA GLY A 88 -3.43 -12.12 -5.00
C GLY A 88 -4.85 -12.07 -4.41
N VAL A 89 -5.13 -11.16 -3.49
CA VAL A 89 -6.48 -10.91 -2.97
C VAL A 89 -6.83 -9.43 -3.23
N PRO A 90 -7.88 -9.13 -4.02
CA PRO A 90 -8.30 -7.76 -4.30
C PRO A 90 -9.13 -7.19 -3.14
N SER A 91 -8.63 -7.27 -1.91
CA SER A 91 -9.34 -6.81 -0.71
C SER A 91 -8.43 -5.97 0.17
N ASP A 92 -8.92 -4.77 0.50
CA ASP A 92 -8.29 -3.84 1.42
C ASP A 92 -8.66 -4.22 2.86
N ILE A 93 -7.79 -4.99 3.52
CA ILE A 93 -8.13 -5.63 4.78
C ILE A 93 -7.65 -4.76 5.94
N ARG A 94 -8.55 -4.11 6.66
CA ARG A 94 -8.17 -3.39 7.88
C ARG A 94 -7.74 -4.36 8.96
N VAL A 95 -6.51 -4.20 9.45
CA VAL A 95 -5.92 -4.99 10.52
C VAL A 95 -5.51 -4.11 11.69
N GLU A 96 -5.38 -4.73 12.86
CA GLU A 96 -4.73 -4.18 14.04
C GLU A 96 -3.62 -5.13 14.46
N ARG A 97 -2.50 -4.59 14.95
CA ARG A 97 -1.45 -5.41 15.55
C ARG A 97 -1.93 -5.90 16.91
N ARG A 98 -1.92 -7.21 17.14
CA ARG A 98 -2.09 -7.81 18.47
C ARG A 98 -0.70 -8.11 19.03
N LYS A 99 -0.52 -7.74 20.30
CA LYS A 99 0.72 -7.93 21.06
C LYS A 99 0.88 -9.38 21.46
#